data_AF-A0A954NN39-F1
#
_entry.id   AF-A0A954NN39-F1
#
_cell.length_a   1.000
_cell.length_b   1.000
_cell.length_c   1.000
_cell.angle_alpha   90.00
_cell.angle_beta   90.00
_cell.angle_gamma   90.00
#
_symmetry.space_group_name_H-M   'P 1'
#
loop_
_entity.id
_entity.type
_entity.pdbx_description
1 polymer ?
#
loop_
_entity_poly.entity_id
_entity_poly.type
_entity_poly.pdbx_seq_one_letter_code
_entity_poly.pdbx_strand_id
1 'polypeptide(L)'
;MQAREKKLALILGGAVAVWLVLPAFEGWFLQPVTQRRGLLEVARSQLTQREEQQLELQTARARLRDWQYESLPPNQLTAQREYQEWLMNLATMSGFESATPTLGRRTPRGTTYVQIPVTIEAKATLEQLTRFLYHCERVALVHRIDSLEVSSPQSDGNPQLEVTLTAIGLSLPDAEERRYLFPRTSITSDLSAEATTIEVEPPERFPQVSGFQVKLGQELVMVQKIDGNRWTIERGAEKTVAVAHPAGTAVELFPVDREHQTHTFDDYAALLEHSPFTKPAPLIDYKPEFAPISDPVVMRGTPWETTLTITGWDPSGDTPVFELTDNVPAEMEIDPVTGRLSWTPGNETISQEYDVHVRAQSRINPQQHVSTTLTLTLRDPNLPPVFEDIDRVQAYSGRPLSVRVPAIDPDGSPEELTYSLTGELPEGVTIDAHTGDVSWTPALSLELGDYPITITATDNGEPQQSTDHLLTITLNEDAALHTYFVGYFSEDGQPEAFLYNRATNERTIARPGEQIVVSDIEAEISEISSNQIELTIGSRTFRLPLGNSLRQLLPVGEAIAPASPTAE
;
A
#
# COMPACT_ATOMS: atom_id res chain seq x y z
N MET A 1 -78.98 -24.18 -81.87
CA MET A 1 -77.99 -23.79 -80.84
C MET A 1 -78.48 -24.21 -79.47
N GLN A 2 -77.70 -25.01 -78.75
CA GLN A 2 -78.00 -25.39 -77.36
C GLN A 2 -77.93 -24.15 -76.46
N ALA A 3 -78.62 -24.13 -75.31
CA ALA A 3 -78.71 -22.96 -74.41
C ALA A 3 -77.34 -22.37 -73.99
N ARG A 4 -76.27 -23.16 -74.07
CA ARG A 4 -74.89 -22.74 -73.80
C ARG A 4 -74.31 -21.83 -74.90
N GLU A 5 -74.60 -22.08 -76.17
CA GLU A 5 -74.07 -21.30 -77.31
C GLU A 5 -74.67 -19.90 -77.38
N LYS A 6 -75.97 -19.74 -77.08
CA LYS A 6 -76.59 -18.41 -77.00
C LYS A 6 -76.00 -17.57 -75.87
N LYS A 7 -75.75 -18.18 -74.70
CA LYS A 7 -75.07 -17.49 -73.59
C LYS A 7 -73.65 -17.07 -73.99
N LEU A 8 -72.90 -17.96 -74.64
CA LEU A 8 -71.56 -17.67 -75.14
C LEU A 8 -71.55 -16.55 -76.18
N ALA A 9 -72.46 -16.56 -77.16
CA ALA A 9 -72.55 -15.51 -78.18
C ALA A 9 -72.92 -14.13 -77.60
N LEU A 10 -73.78 -14.09 -76.57
CA LEU A 10 -74.17 -12.85 -75.90
C LEU A 10 -73.04 -12.32 -75.01
N ILE A 11 -72.31 -13.21 -74.33
CA ILE A 11 -71.09 -12.87 -73.59
C ILE A 11 -70.01 -12.36 -74.57
N LEU A 12 -69.82 -13.03 -75.70
CA LEU A 12 -68.84 -12.64 -76.72
C LEU A 12 -69.19 -11.30 -77.36
N GLY A 13 -70.46 -11.07 -77.71
CA GLY A 13 -70.93 -9.79 -78.25
C GLY A 13 -70.82 -8.64 -77.23
N GLY A 14 -71.13 -8.92 -75.95
CA GLY A 14 -70.88 -7.97 -74.87
C GLY A 14 -69.39 -7.66 -74.69
N ALA A 15 -68.53 -8.69 -74.76
CA ALA A 15 -67.09 -8.51 -74.69
C ALA A 15 -66.53 -7.70 -75.86
N VAL A 16 -67.01 -7.91 -77.09
CA VAL A 16 -66.60 -7.13 -78.28
C VAL A 16 -67.10 -5.69 -78.20
N ALA A 17 -68.32 -5.45 -77.73
CA ALA A 17 -68.84 -4.09 -77.54
C ALA A 17 -68.04 -3.33 -76.47
N VAL A 18 -67.73 -3.99 -75.35
CA VAL A 18 -66.84 -3.45 -74.31
C VAL A 18 -65.45 -3.18 -74.88
N TRP A 19 -64.90 -4.09 -75.69
CA TRP A 19 -63.59 -3.92 -76.33
C TRP A 19 -63.52 -2.77 -77.34
N LEU A 20 -64.60 -2.47 -78.06
CA LEU A 20 -64.67 -1.33 -78.99
C LEU A 20 -64.96 0.00 -78.31
N VAL A 21 -65.78 0.00 -77.25
CA VAL A 21 -66.20 1.22 -76.55
C VAL A 21 -65.16 1.68 -75.54
N LEU A 22 -64.45 0.77 -74.88
CA LEU A 22 -63.41 1.10 -73.88
C LEU A 22 -62.33 2.04 -74.46
N PRO A 23 -61.71 1.79 -75.62
CA PRO A 23 -60.68 2.67 -76.17
C PRO A 23 -61.23 4.05 -76.57
N ALA A 24 -62.46 4.11 -77.08
CA ALA A 24 -63.10 5.38 -77.44
C ALA A 24 -63.47 6.19 -76.19
N PHE A 25 -63.95 5.53 -75.13
CA PHE A 25 -64.22 6.14 -73.84
C PHE A 25 -62.93 6.63 -73.15
N GLU A 26 -61.87 5.82 -73.21
CA GLU A 26 -60.54 6.21 -72.74
C GLU A 26 -60.01 7.45 -73.48
N GLY A 27 -60.08 7.45 -74.81
CA GLY A 27 -59.62 8.58 -75.63
C GLY A 27 -60.46 9.86 -75.48
N TRP A 28 -61.79 9.75 -75.44
CA TRP A 28 -62.67 10.93 -75.37
C TRP A 28 -62.82 11.52 -73.98
N PHE A 29 -62.79 10.70 -72.93
CA PHE A 29 -63.10 11.16 -71.57
C PHE A 29 -61.93 11.04 -70.62
N LEU A 30 -61.19 9.93 -70.62
CA LEU A 30 -60.11 9.72 -69.64
C LEU A 30 -58.83 10.46 -70.04
N GLN A 31 -58.46 10.47 -71.32
CA GLN A 31 -57.22 11.10 -71.80
C GLN A 31 -57.18 12.64 -71.59
N PRO A 32 -58.25 13.42 -71.86
CA PRO A 32 -58.23 14.86 -71.55
C PRO A 32 -58.16 15.14 -70.04
N VAL A 33 -58.78 14.28 -69.22
CA VAL A 33 -58.74 14.40 -67.75
C VAL A 33 -57.35 14.06 -67.23
N THR A 34 -56.71 13.01 -67.72
CA THR A 34 -55.34 12.64 -67.33
C THR A 34 -54.32 13.67 -67.80
N GLN A 35 -54.46 14.22 -69.01
CA GLN A 35 -53.64 15.33 -69.50
C GLN A 35 -53.79 16.59 -68.63
N ARG A 36 -55.03 16.99 -68.29
CA ARG A 36 -55.25 18.14 -67.40
C ARG A 36 -54.73 17.90 -65.98
N ARG A 37 -54.86 16.69 -65.45
CA ARG A 37 -54.25 16.31 -64.16
C ARG A 37 -52.72 16.42 -64.21
N GLY A 38 -52.09 15.92 -65.28
CA GLY A 38 -50.64 16.04 -65.49
C GLY A 38 -50.18 17.50 -65.60
N LEU A 39 -50.91 18.34 -66.35
CA LEU A 39 -50.62 19.78 -66.41
C LEU A 39 -50.76 20.49 -65.05
N LEU A 40 -51.76 20.10 -64.26
CA LEU A 40 -51.99 20.66 -62.93
C LEU A 40 -50.90 20.22 -61.94
N GLU A 41 -50.41 18.99 -62.05
CA GLU A 41 -49.29 18.47 -61.26
C GLU A 41 -47.98 19.19 -61.61
N VAL A 42 -47.69 19.41 -62.90
CA VAL A 42 -46.53 20.22 -63.35
C VAL A 42 -46.65 21.68 -62.90
N ALA A 43 -47.85 22.28 -63.00
CA ALA A 43 -48.05 23.65 -62.54
C ALA A 43 -47.87 23.78 -61.01
N ARG A 44 -48.33 22.77 -60.24
CA ARG A 44 -48.11 22.71 -58.79
C ARG A 44 -46.63 22.57 -58.44
N SER A 45 -45.89 21.69 -59.11
CA SER A 45 -44.45 21.54 -58.84
C SER A 45 -43.67 22.81 -59.16
N GLN A 46 -44.00 23.49 -60.25
CA GLN A 46 -43.41 24.79 -60.59
C GLN A 46 -43.74 25.90 -59.58
N LEU A 47 -44.97 25.90 -59.03
CA LEU A 47 -45.36 26.84 -57.98
C LEU A 47 -44.53 26.61 -56.71
N THR A 48 -44.45 25.36 -56.25
CA THR A 48 -43.65 24.98 -55.07
C THR A 48 -42.17 25.35 -55.27
N GLN A 49 -41.59 25.07 -56.43
CA GLN A 49 -40.20 25.45 -56.73
C GLN A 49 -39.98 26.97 -56.67
N ARG A 50 -40.94 27.77 -57.14
CA ARG A 50 -40.85 29.24 -57.05
C ARG A 50 -41.03 29.76 -55.62
N GLU A 51 -41.91 29.15 -54.85
CA GLU A 51 -42.09 29.46 -53.43
C GLU A 51 -40.80 29.16 -52.65
N GLU A 52 -40.15 28.02 -52.91
CA GLU A 52 -38.83 27.68 -52.35
C GLU A 52 -37.76 28.70 -52.74
N GLN A 53 -37.68 29.08 -54.02
CA GLN A 53 -36.73 30.11 -54.48
C GLN A 53 -36.98 31.48 -53.82
N GLN A 54 -38.24 31.86 -53.60
CA GLN A 54 -38.58 33.11 -52.90
C GLN A 54 -38.15 33.05 -51.44
N LEU A 55 -38.35 31.91 -50.77
CA LEU A 55 -37.91 31.71 -49.39
C LEU A 55 -36.37 31.73 -49.30
N GLU A 56 -35.68 31.10 -50.24
CA GLU A 56 -34.22 31.13 -50.34
C GLU A 56 -33.71 32.56 -50.55
N LEU A 57 -34.35 33.35 -51.42
CA LEU A 57 -34.00 34.76 -51.62
C LEU A 57 -34.22 35.60 -50.35
N GLN A 58 -35.33 35.38 -49.65
CA GLN A 58 -35.64 36.10 -48.40
C GLN A 58 -34.63 35.76 -47.30
N THR A 59 -34.29 34.49 -47.13
CA THR A 59 -33.28 34.03 -46.17
C THR A 59 -31.89 34.53 -46.53
N ALA A 60 -31.49 34.48 -47.81
CA ALA A 60 -30.23 35.04 -48.28
C ALA A 60 -30.14 36.56 -48.04
N ARG A 61 -31.23 37.32 -48.27
CA ARG A 61 -31.29 38.75 -47.95
C ARG A 61 -31.24 39.05 -46.46
N ALA A 62 -31.81 38.19 -45.62
CA ALA A 62 -31.69 38.31 -44.18
C ALA A 62 -30.22 38.11 -43.75
N ARG A 63 -29.60 37.00 -44.18
CA ARG A 63 -28.19 36.70 -43.91
C ARG A 63 -27.24 37.79 -44.41
N LEU A 64 -27.48 38.34 -45.60
CA LEU A 64 -26.64 39.42 -46.12
C LEU A 64 -26.71 40.68 -45.25
N ARG A 65 -27.88 41.01 -44.69
CA ARG A 65 -28.01 42.14 -43.74
C ARG A 65 -27.28 41.87 -42.45
N ASP A 66 -27.36 40.65 -41.93
CA ASP A 66 -26.63 40.24 -40.72
C ASP A 66 -25.10 40.36 -40.97
N TRP A 67 -24.61 39.82 -42.09
CA TRP A 67 -23.20 39.96 -42.48
C TRP A 67 -22.75 41.39 -42.71
N GLN A 68 -23.61 42.26 -43.28
CA GLN A 68 -23.29 43.68 -43.42
C GLN A 68 -23.12 44.38 -42.06
N TYR A 69 -23.90 43.97 -41.06
CA TYR A 69 -23.80 44.49 -39.69
C TYR A 69 -22.56 43.97 -38.93
N GLU A 70 -22.22 42.70 -39.15
CA GLU A 70 -21.08 42.01 -38.55
C GLU A 70 -19.76 42.23 -39.31
N SER A 71 -19.81 42.82 -40.52
CA SER A 71 -18.63 43.09 -41.34
C SER A 71 -17.76 44.20 -40.75
N LEU A 72 -16.46 44.14 -41.03
CA LEU A 72 -15.57 45.27 -40.79
C LEU A 72 -16.02 46.53 -41.58
N PRO A 73 -15.69 47.75 -41.11
CA PRO A 73 -16.01 48.99 -41.81
C PRO A 73 -15.67 48.95 -43.31
N PRO A 74 -16.46 49.59 -44.19
CA PRO A 74 -16.22 49.54 -45.64
C PRO A 74 -14.93 50.28 -46.04
N ASN A 75 -14.49 51.27 -45.25
CA ASN A 75 -13.17 51.86 -45.42
C ASN A 75 -12.05 50.87 -45.03
N GLN A 76 -11.28 50.43 -46.01
CA GLN A 76 -10.24 49.41 -45.85
C GLN A 76 -9.11 49.78 -44.88
N LEU A 77 -8.78 51.06 -44.73
CA LEU A 77 -7.76 51.50 -43.76
C LEU A 77 -8.32 51.47 -42.34
N THR A 78 -9.55 51.94 -42.16
CA THR A 78 -10.27 51.85 -40.89
C THR A 78 -10.46 50.39 -40.50
N ALA A 79 -10.94 49.54 -41.41
CA ALA A 79 -11.12 48.11 -41.18
C ALA A 79 -9.84 47.43 -40.69
N GLN A 80 -8.70 47.72 -41.32
CA GLN A 80 -7.42 47.12 -40.96
C GLN A 80 -6.94 47.58 -39.58
N ARG A 81 -7.03 48.88 -39.27
CA ARG A 81 -6.66 49.42 -37.96
C ARG A 81 -7.54 48.82 -36.85
N GLU A 82 -8.86 48.91 -37.01
CA GLU A 82 -9.82 48.51 -35.99
C GLU A 82 -9.78 47.00 -35.75
N TYR A 83 -9.63 46.18 -36.80
CA TYR A 83 -9.52 44.73 -36.67
C TYR A 83 -8.21 44.30 -36.00
N GLN A 84 -7.09 44.95 -36.36
CA GLN A 84 -5.82 44.72 -35.67
C GLN A 84 -5.91 45.09 -34.18
N GLU A 85 -6.44 46.27 -33.86
CA GLU A 85 -6.59 46.72 -32.47
C GLU A 85 -7.48 45.77 -31.68
N TRP A 86 -8.58 45.31 -32.27
CA TRP A 86 -9.48 44.35 -31.62
C TRP A 86 -8.80 43.01 -31.34
N LEU A 87 -8.11 42.43 -32.32
CA LEU A 87 -7.37 41.17 -32.15
C LEU A 87 -6.27 41.29 -31.09
N MET A 88 -5.53 42.40 -31.06
CA MET A 88 -4.49 42.64 -30.06
C MET A 88 -5.09 42.77 -28.66
N ASN A 89 -6.20 43.50 -28.51
CA ASN A 89 -6.91 43.60 -27.24
C ASN A 89 -7.41 42.22 -26.78
N LEU A 90 -7.92 41.40 -27.70
CA LEU A 90 -8.37 40.05 -27.39
C LEU A 90 -7.22 39.15 -26.95
N ALA A 91 -6.06 39.23 -27.62
CA ALA A 91 -4.84 38.52 -27.24
C ALA A 91 -4.40 38.92 -25.82
N THR A 92 -4.34 40.22 -25.52
CA THR A 92 -3.97 40.69 -24.18
C THR A 92 -4.99 40.26 -23.12
N MET A 93 -6.29 40.39 -23.41
CA MET A 93 -7.37 39.93 -22.52
C MET A 93 -7.29 38.42 -22.24
N SER A 94 -6.83 37.64 -23.22
CA SER A 94 -6.66 36.19 -23.08
C SER A 94 -5.38 35.80 -22.32
N GLY A 95 -4.47 36.75 -22.10
CA GLY A 95 -3.22 36.55 -21.37
C GLY A 95 -1.99 36.32 -22.26
N PHE A 96 -2.06 36.62 -23.56
CA PHE A 96 -0.92 36.47 -24.46
C PHE A 96 0.21 37.42 -24.06
N GLU A 97 1.43 36.90 -24.05
CA GLU A 97 2.65 37.65 -23.78
C GLU A 97 3.38 38.00 -25.09
N SER A 98 4.03 39.15 -25.11
CA SER A 98 4.86 39.59 -26.25
C SER A 98 4.14 39.56 -27.61
N ALA A 99 2.82 39.76 -27.62
CA ALA A 99 2.04 39.70 -28.85
C ALA A 99 2.43 40.83 -29.82
N THR A 100 2.78 40.46 -31.05
CA THR A 100 3.17 41.39 -32.12
C THR A 100 2.27 41.20 -33.35
N PRO A 101 1.58 42.26 -33.81
CA PRO A 101 0.75 42.18 -35.00
C PRO A 101 1.54 42.46 -36.29
N THR A 102 1.29 41.67 -37.31
CA THR A 102 1.76 41.88 -38.68
C THR A 102 0.55 42.07 -39.60
N LEU A 103 0.54 43.19 -40.33
CA LEU A 103 -0.54 43.51 -41.27
C LEU A 103 -0.29 42.83 -42.62
N GLY A 104 -1.23 41.97 -43.03
CA GLY A 104 -1.16 41.34 -44.34
C GLY A 104 -1.70 42.24 -45.46
N ARG A 105 -1.52 41.80 -46.71
CA ARG A 105 -2.03 42.50 -47.89
C ARG A 105 -3.56 42.36 -47.99
N ARG A 106 -4.25 43.50 -48.04
CA ARG A 106 -5.68 43.56 -48.33
C ARG A 106 -5.97 43.02 -49.71
N THR A 107 -6.89 42.07 -49.80
CA THR A 107 -7.16 41.35 -51.04
C THR A 107 -8.65 41.44 -51.39
N PRO A 108 -9.05 42.18 -52.44
CA PRO A 108 -10.44 42.24 -52.86
C PRO A 108 -10.89 40.92 -53.50
N ARG A 109 -12.13 40.52 -53.22
CA ARG A 109 -12.80 39.37 -53.87
C ARG A 109 -13.91 39.90 -54.77
N GLY A 110 -13.51 40.25 -55.99
CA GLY A 110 -14.40 40.92 -56.95
C GLY A 110 -14.91 42.25 -56.38
N THR A 111 -16.22 42.48 -56.49
CA THR A 111 -16.91 43.64 -55.92
C THR A 111 -17.66 43.31 -54.62
N THR A 112 -17.51 42.09 -54.08
CA THR A 112 -18.34 41.60 -52.97
C THR A 112 -17.79 42.01 -51.61
N TYR A 113 -16.49 41.81 -51.38
CA TYR A 113 -15.82 42.14 -50.11
C TYR A 113 -14.30 42.24 -50.27
N VAL A 114 -13.65 42.76 -49.23
CA VAL A 114 -12.19 42.83 -49.09
C VAL A 114 -11.75 42.01 -47.88
N GLN A 115 -10.75 41.15 -48.07
CA GLN A 115 -10.14 40.39 -46.98
C GLN A 115 -9.08 41.25 -46.27
N ILE A 116 -9.17 41.30 -44.94
CA ILE A 116 -8.28 42.03 -44.06
C ILE A 116 -7.52 41.01 -43.18
N PRO A 117 -6.38 40.49 -43.66
CA PRO A 117 -5.54 39.57 -42.88
C PRO A 117 -4.72 40.31 -41.83
N VAL A 118 -4.71 39.77 -40.61
CA VAL A 118 -3.84 40.19 -39.50
C VAL A 118 -3.21 38.94 -38.90
N THR A 119 -1.89 38.93 -38.82
CA THR A 119 -1.12 37.86 -38.16
C THR A 119 -0.70 38.34 -36.77
N ILE A 120 -0.80 37.48 -35.77
CA ILE A 120 -0.32 37.70 -34.40
C ILE A 120 0.74 36.63 -34.11
N GLU A 121 1.91 37.07 -33.71
CA GLU A 121 2.95 36.23 -33.12
C GLU A 121 3.00 36.52 -31.62
N ALA A 122 2.88 35.50 -30.78
CA ALA A 122 2.80 35.68 -29.33
C ALA A 122 3.30 34.44 -28.57
N LYS A 123 3.45 34.60 -27.25
CA LYS A 123 3.65 33.48 -26.32
C LYS A 123 2.42 33.31 -25.44
N ALA A 124 1.98 32.08 -25.23
CA ALA A 124 0.78 31.80 -24.43
C ALA A 124 0.82 30.37 -23.86
N THR A 125 0.10 30.09 -22.77
CA THR A 125 -0.20 28.71 -22.37
C THR A 125 -1.33 28.13 -23.23
N LEU A 126 -1.56 26.81 -23.17
CA LEU A 126 -2.69 26.20 -23.87
C LEU A 126 -4.02 26.82 -23.43
N GLU A 127 -4.21 27.03 -22.12
CA GLU A 127 -5.43 27.65 -21.58
C GLU A 127 -5.66 29.07 -22.13
N GLN A 128 -4.60 29.89 -22.19
CA GLN A 128 -4.67 31.24 -22.74
C GLN A 128 -5.00 31.22 -24.24
N LEU A 129 -4.40 30.32 -25.01
CA LEU A 129 -4.71 30.12 -26.43
C LEU A 129 -6.16 29.67 -26.64
N THR A 130 -6.63 28.70 -25.87
CA THR A 130 -8.02 28.24 -25.90
C THR A 130 -8.98 29.37 -25.56
N ARG A 131 -8.65 30.23 -24.58
CA ARG A 131 -9.46 31.40 -24.21
C ARG A 131 -9.55 32.42 -25.35
N PHE A 132 -8.42 32.68 -26.02
CA PHE A 132 -8.39 33.54 -27.20
C PHE A 132 -9.29 33.01 -28.31
N LEU A 133 -9.14 31.73 -28.68
CA LEU A 133 -9.93 31.10 -29.73
C LEU A 133 -11.41 31.08 -29.38
N TYR A 134 -11.74 30.75 -28.13
CA TYR A 134 -13.11 30.76 -27.60
C TYR A 134 -13.78 32.12 -27.79
N HIS A 135 -13.14 33.22 -27.39
CA HIS A 135 -13.70 34.55 -27.57
C HIS A 135 -13.71 34.98 -29.04
N CYS A 136 -12.70 34.58 -29.81
CA CYS A 136 -12.58 34.91 -31.22
C CYS A 136 -13.70 34.27 -32.04
N GLU A 137 -14.06 33.01 -31.79
CA GLU A 137 -15.15 32.35 -32.52
C GLU A 137 -16.53 32.85 -32.11
N ARG A 138 -16.69 33.29 -30.86
CA ARG A 138 -17.97 33.74 -30.32
C ARG A 138 -18.39 35.13 -30.75
N VAL A 139 -17.46 35.99 -31.16
CA VAL A 139 -17.81 37.36 -31.50
C VAL A 139 -18.64 37.40 -32.78
N ALA A 140 -19.68 38.24 -32.82
CA ALA A 140 -20.47 38.50 -34.02
C ALA A 140 -19.69 39.42 -34.99
N LEU A 141 -18.63 38.86 -35.60
CA LEU A 141 -17.87 39.46 -36.69
C LEU A 141 -17.74 38.47 -37.84
N VAL A 142 -17.83 38.97 -39.07
CA VAL A 142 -17.54 38.15 -40.25
C VAL A 142 -16.03 38.00 -40.40
N HIS A 143 -15.48 37.02 -39.71
CA HIS A 143 -14.06 36.69 -39.71
C HIS A 143 -13.81 35.19 -39.56
N ARG A 144 -12.54 34.79 -39.69
CA ARG A 144 -12.09 33.45 -39.30
C ARG A 144 -10.62 33.44 -38.96
N ILE A 145 -10.20 32.40 -38.25
CA ILE A 145 -8.80 31.98 -38.22
C ILE A 145 -8.49 31.27 -39.54
N ASP A 146 -7.53 31.78 -40.28
CA ASP A 146 -7.08 31.23 -41.58
C ASP A 146 -5.91 30.27 -41.39
N SER A 147 -5.01 30.58 -40.46
CA SER A 147 -3.90 29.70 -40.06
C SER A 147 -3.61 29.80 -38.58
N LEU A 148 -3.22 28.69 -37.96
CA LEU A 148 -2.73 28.63 -36.59
C LEU A 148 -1.57 27.65 -36.54
N GLU A 149 -0.39 28.16 -36.19
CA GLU A 149 0.80 27.37 -35.91
C GLU A 149 1.15 27.52 -34.44
N VAL A 150 1.35 26.39 -33.78
CA VAL A 150 1.63 26.33 -32.34
C VAL A 150 2.79 25.39 -32.14
N SER A 151 3.85 25.87 -31.51
CA SER A 151 4.99 25.05 -31.11
C SER A 151 5.26 25.20 -29.63
N SER A 152 5.83 24.16 -29.03
CA SER A 152 6.20 24.16 -27.62
C SER A 152 7.68 23.79 -27.50
N PRO A 153 8.52 24.65 -26.89
CA PRO A 153 9.93 24.33 -26.64
C PRO A 153 10.10 23.32 -25.49
N GLN A 154 9.05 23.08 -24.68
CA GLN A 154 9.03 22.20 -23.52
C GLN A 154 7.86 21.19 -23.61
N SER A 155 7.91 20.09 -22.86
CA SER A 155 6.88 19.04 -22.95
C SER A 155 6.40 18.54 -21.58
N ASP A 156 6.76 19.24 -20.51
CA ASP A 156 6.45 18.93 -19.13
C ASP A 156 5.56 20.02 -18.51
N GLY A 157 4.68 19.61 -17.58
CA GLY A 157 3.82 20.54 -16.83
C GLY A 157 2.88 21.35 -17.72
N ASN A 158 2.93 22.68 -17.61
CA ASN A 158 2.14 23.62 -18.40
C ASN A 158 3.09 24.48 -19.26
N PRO A 159 3.55 23.96 -20.42
CA PRO A 159 4.59 24.62 -21.17
C PRO A 159 4.10 25.91 -21.83
N GLN A 160 4.98 26.90 -21.92
CA GLN A 160 4.73 28.11 -22.70
C GLN A 160 4.81 27.77 -24.20
N LEU A 161 3.79 28.15 -24.96
CA LEU A 161 3.67 27.91 -26.40
C LEU A 161 4.10 29.15 -27.18
N GLU A 162 4.75 28.94 -28.32
CA GLU A 162 4.95 29.95 -29.36
C GLU A 162 3.81 29.82 -30.36
N VAL A 163 3.02 30.89 -30.51
CA VAL A 163 1.78 30.92 -31.28
C VAL A 163 1.92 31.91 -32.44
N THR A 164 1.71 31.43 -33.66
CA THR A 164 1.57 32.25 -34.86
C THR A 164 0.19 32.03 -35.47
N LEU A 165 -0.66 33.04 -35.42
CA LEU A 165 -2.06 32.97 -35.83
C LEU A 165 -2.34 34.03 -36.90
N THR A 166 -2.93 33.64 -38.03
CA THR A 166 -3.48 34.59 -39.01
C THR A 166 -4.99 34.57 -38.98
N ALA A 167 -5.61 35.69 -38.67
CA ALA A 167 -7.05 35.88 -38.72
C ALA A 167 -7.42 36.79 -39.90
N ILE A 168 -8.54 36.51 -40.57
CA ILE A 168 -9.04 37.29 -41.71
C ILE A 168 -10.44 37.79 -41.40
N GLY A 169 -10.57 39.12 -41.28
CA GLY A 169 -11.87 39.78 -41.24
C GLY A 169 -12.33 40.22 -42.64
N LEU A 170 -13.64 40.27 -42.85
CA LEU A 170 -14.23 40.70 -44.13
C LEU A 170 -14.80 42.11 -44.02
N SER A 171 -14.42 42.98 -44.96
CA SER A 171 -14.96 44.33 -45.15
C SER A 171 -15.86 44.35 -46.37
N LEU A 172 -17.16 44.55 -46.17
CA LEU A 172 -18.19 44.61 -47.21
C LEU A 172 -18.42 46.08 -47.62
N PRO A 173 -18.52 46.41 -48.93
CA PRO A 173 -18.72 47.79 -49.37
C PRO A 173 -20.00 48.46 -48.86
N ASP A 174 -21.06 47.67 -48.67
CA ASP A 174 -22.38 48.13 -48.22
C ASP A 174 -22.55 48.07 -46.68
N ALA A 175 -21.49 47.78 -45.93
CA ALA A 175 -21.51 47.80 -44.47
C ALA A 175 -21.65 49.24 -43.93
N GLU A 176 -22.12 49.38 -42.69
CA GLU A 176 -22.23 50.70 -42.06
C GLU A 176 -20.83 51.28 -41.75
N GLU A 177 -20.57 52.53 -42.18
CA GLU A 177 -19.34 53.22 -41.78
C GLU A 177 -19.38 53.54 -40.29
N ARG A 178 -18.37 53.08 -39.55
CA ARG A 178 -18.27 53.25 -38.11
C ARG A 178 -16.83 53.51 -37.67
N ARG A 179 -16.70 54.31 -36.60
CA ARG A 179 -15.40 54.70 -36.05
C ARG A 179 -14.71 53.55 -35.30
N TYR A 180 -15.49 52.70 -34.65
CA TYR A 180 -15.07 51.54 -33.86
C TYR A 180 -15.79 50.31 -34.37
N LEU A 181 -15.23 49.10 -34.17
CA LEU A 181 -15.91 47.86 -34.56
C LEU A 181 -17.27 47.70 -33.86
N PHE A 182 -17.34 48.07 -32.58
CA PHE A 182 -18.56 47.90 -31.78
C PHE A 182 -18.97 49.21 -31.09
N PRO A 183 -20.25 49.34 -30.73
CA PRO A 183 -20.73 50.44 -29.91
C PRO A 183 -19.88 50.63 -28.63
N ARG A 184 -19.56 51.88 -28.31
CA ARG A 184 -18.81 52.27 -27.11
C ARG A 184 -19.57 53.32 -26.32
N THR A 185 -19.52 53.21 -25.00
CA THR A 185 -19.89 54.25 -24.02
C THR A 185 -18.78 54.34 -22.97
N SER A 186 -18.96 55.12 -21.90
CA SER A 186 -18.00 55.20 -20.79
C SER A 186 -18.71 55.15 -19.44
N ILE A 187 -18.01 54.68 -18.40
CA ILE A 187 -18.55 54.71 -17.04
C ILE A 187 -18.51 56.11 -16.44
N THR A 188 -19.55 56.50 -15.71
CA THR A 188 -19.67 57.86 -15.15
C THR A 188 -19.01 58.01 -13.78
N SER A 189 -18.72 56.90 -13.09
CA SER A 189 -18.11 56.86 -11.77
C SER A 189 -17.08 55.73 -11.66
N ASP A 190 -16.20 55.80 -10.66
CA ASP A 190 -15.28 54.72 -10.33
C ASP A 190 -16.06 53.42 -10.01
N LEU A 191 -15.56 52.30 -10.51
CA LEU A 191 -16.15 50.97 -10.39
C LEU A 191 -15.18 50.05 -9.64
N SER A 192 -15.55 49.56 -8.45
CA SER A 192 -14.76 48.58 -7.70
C SER A 192 -14.84 47.19 -8.33
N ALA A 193 -13.87 46.30 -8.09
CA ALA A 193 -13.88 44.92 -8.64
C ALA A 193 -15.13 44.10 -8.23
N GLU A 194 -15.71 44.38 -7.07
CA GLU A 194 -16.90 43.68 -6.52
C GLU A 194 -18.24 44.35 -6.91
N ALA A 195 -18.21 45.40 -7.73
CA ALA A 195 -19.43 46.14 -8.05
C ALA A 195 -20.42 45.29 -8.85
N THR A 196 -21.68 45.26 -8.40
CA THR A 196 -22.79 44.56 -9.07
C THR A 196 -23.64 45.48 -9.95
N THR A 197 -23.33 46.78 -9.96
CA THR A 197 -24.01 47.77 -10.79
C THR A 197 -23.00 48.73 -11.41
N ILE A 198 -23.30 49.20 -12.63
CA ILE A 198 -22.49 50.15 -13.37
C ILE A 198 -23.40 51.26 -13.90
N GLU A 199 -22.90 52.50 -13.86
CA GLU A 199 -23.55 53.64 -14.51
C GLU A 199 -22.73 54.06 -15.71
N VAL A 200 -23.41 54.19 -16.85
CA VAL A 200 -22.79 54.55 -18.13
C VAL A 200 -23.34 55.84 -18.69
N GLU A 201 -22.54 56.52 -19.50
CA GLU A 201 -23.03 57.55 -20.41
C GLU A 201 -24.09 56.96 -21.37
N PRO A 202 -24.98 57.78 -21.98
CA PRO A 202 -26.05 57.30 -22.84
C PRO A 202 -25.60 56.22 -23.83
N PRO A 203 -26.07 54.96 -23.68
CA PRO A 203 -25.50 53.82 -24.39
C PRO A 203 -26.10 53.70 -25.80
N GLU A 204 -25.78 54.65 -26.67
CA GLU A 204 -26.25 54.66 -28.05
C GLU A 204 -25.86 53.38 -28.78
N ARG A 205 -26.82 52.78 -29.50
CA ARG A 205 -26.65 51.53 -30.28
C ARG A 205 -26.34 50.28 -29.47
N PHE A 206 -26.47 50.30 -28.14
CA PHE A 206 -26.46 49.09 -27.32
C PHE A 206 -27.83 48.36 -27.38
N PRO A 207 -27.85 47.04 -27.13
CA PRO A 207 -29.10 46.30 -27.02
C PRO A 207 -30.02 46.88 -25.95
N GLN A 208 -31.33 46.92 -26.25
CA GLN A 208 -32.37 47.40 -25.32
C GLN A 208 -32.88 46.31 -24.37
N VAL A 209 -32.43 45.08 -24.55
CA VAL A 209 -32.73 43.92 -23.72
C VAL A 209 -31.45 43.44 -23.05
N SER A 210 -31.55 42.99 -21.80
CA SER A 210 -30.41 42.44 -21.07
C SER A 210 -30.01 41.05 -21.57
N GLY A 211 -28.88 40.55 -21.09
CA GLY A 211 -28.28 39.28 -21.53
C GLY A 211 -27.22 39.46 -22.63
N PHE A 212 -26.49 40.59 -22.62
CA PHE A 212 -25.36 40.82 -23.51
C PHE A 212 -24.08 41.09 -22.71
N GLN A 213 -22.95 40.91 -23.39
CA GLN A 213 -21.63 41.12 -22.81
C GLN A 213 -21.05 42.46 -23.24
N VAL A 214 -20.29 43.07 -22.34
CA VAL A 214 -19.48 44.26 -22.63
C VAL A 214 -18.05 44.03 -22.17
N LYS A 215 -17.12 44.62 -22.88
CA LYS A 215 -15.71 44.69 -22.51
C LYS A 215 -15.44 45.98 -21.75
N LEU A 216 -14.84 45.86 -20.57
CA LEU A 216 -14.38 46.96 -19.73
C LEU A 216 -12.88 46.76 -19.46
N GLY A 217 -12.02 47.47 -20.20
CA GLY A 217 -10.58 47.19 -20.20
C GLY A 217 -10.26 45.80 -20.72
N GLN A 218 -9.73 44.93 -19.83
CA GLN A 218 -9.39 43.51 -20.09
C GLN A 218 -10.40 42.55 -19.44
N GLU A 219 -11.58 43.04 -19.08
CA GLU A 219 -12.61 42.26 -18.42
C GLU A 219 -13.85 42.15 -19.30
N LEU A 220 -14.46 40.97 -19.35
CA LEU A 220 -15.81 40.80 -19.87
C LEU A 220 -16.80 40.86 -18.71
N VAL A 221 -17.86 41.64 -18.92
CA VAL A 221 -18.92 41.89 -17.95
C VAL A 221 -20.24 41.51 -18.58
N MET A 222 -21.03 40.70 -17.88
CA MET A 222 -22.36 40.32 -18.31
C MET A 222 -23.39 41.34 -17.80
N VAL A 223 -24.17 41.93 -18.71
CA VAL A 223 -25.24 42.86 -18.37
C VAL A 223 -26.54 42.08 -18.16
N GLN A 224 -26.94 41.90 -16.89
CA GLN A 224 -28.08 41.08 -16.49
C GLN A 224 -29.40 41.85 -16.49
N LYS A 225 -29.37 43.16 -16.21
CA LYS A 225 -30.56 44.02 -16.19
C LYS A 225 -30.21 45.45 -16.61
N ILE A 226 -31.12 46.10 -17.33
CA ILE A 226 -31.00 47.47 -17.81
C ILE A 226 -32.09 48.32 -17.15
N ASP A 227 -31.69 49.42 -16.50
CA ASP A 227 -32.57 50.48 -16.00
C ASP A 227 -32.03 51.84 -16.50
N GLY A 228 -32.34 52.14 -17.76
CA GLY A 228 -31.76 53.28 -18.48
C GLY A 228 -30.22 53.18 -18.56
N ASN A 229 -29.55 54.14 -17.93
CA ASN A 229 -28.08 54.23 -17.88
C ASN A 229 -27.46 53.46 -16.72
N ARG A 230 -28.27 52.89 -15.82
CA ARG A 230 -27.80 52.05 -14.72
C ARG A 230 -28.04 50.58 -15.06
N TRP A 231 -26.99 49.79 -15.10
CA TRP A 231 -27.06 48.38 -15.41
C TRP A 231 -26.69 47.53 -14.20
N THR A 232 -27.41 46.42 -14.01
CA THR A 232 -26.99 45.34 -13.10
C THR A 232 -26.07 44.41 -13.87
N ILE A 233 -24.92 44.10 -13.29
CA ILE A 233 -23.84 43.39 -13.96
C ILE A 233 -23.29 42.25 -13.13
N GLU A 234 -22.70 41.29 -13.84
CA GLU A 234 -21.86 40.23 -13.29
C GLU A 234 -20.44 40.40 -13.82
N ARG A 235 -19.49 40.48 -12.88
CA ARG A 235 -18.08 40.78 -13.12
C ARG A 235 -17.29 39.51 -13.45
N GLY A 236 -16.18 39.66 -14.16
CA GLY A 236 -15.29 38.54 -14.49
C GLY A 236 -15.97 37.43 -15.30
N ALA A 237 -16.89 37.81 -16.20
CA ALA A 237 -17.59 36.84 -17.05
C ALA A 237 -16.58 36.08 -17.92
N GLU A 238 -16.92 34.83 -18.28
CA GLU A 238 -16.14 34.01 -19.22
C GLU A 238 -14.67 33.82 -18.81
N LYS A 239 -14.44 33.62 -17.51
CA LYS A 239 -13.11 33.42 -16.89
C LYS A 239 -12.16 34.64 -17.06
N THR A 240 -12.70 35.83 -17.30
CA THR A 240 -11.93 37.08 -17.19
C THR A 240 -11.81 37.51 -15.73
N VAL A 241 -10.87 38.42 -15.44
CA VAL A 241 -10.59 38.86 -14.07
C VAL A 241 -11.23 40.22 -13.81
N ALA A 242 -12.01 40.31 -12.72
CA ALA A 242 -12.62 41.56 -12.30
C ALA A 242 -11.59 42.53 -11.68
N VAL A 243 -11.49 43.74 -12.22
CA VAL A 243 -10.55 44.77 -11.74
C VAL A 243 -11.29 46.09 -11.48
N ALA A 244 -10.74 46.95 -10.62
CA ALA A 244 -11.30 48.29 -10.43
C ALA A 244 -11.02 49.18 -11.66
N HIS A 245 -11.99 49.99 -12.06
CA HIS A 245 -11.90 50.89 -13.23
C HIS A 245 -12.27 52.32 -12.83
N PRO A 246 -11.48 53.34 -13.23
CA PRO A 246 -11.80 54.74 -12.93
C PRO A 246 -12.94 55.26 -13.82
N ALA A 247 -13.62 56.32 -13.36
CA ALA A 247 -14.57 57.06 -14.16
C ALA A 247 -14.00 57.45 -15.55
N GLY A 248 -14.81 57.32 -16.58
CA GLY A 248 -14.44 57.55 -17.98
C GLY A 248 -13.84 56.33 -18.69
N THR A 249 -13.66 55.19 -18.00
CA THR A 249 -13.24 53.93 -18.65
C THR A 249 -14.25 53.54 -19.73
N ALA A 250 -13.75 53.19 -20.92
CA ALA A 250 -14.59 52.80 -22.04
C ALA A 250 -15.26 51.44 -21.81
N VAL A 251 -16.56 51.39 -22.09
CA VAL A 251 -17.38 50.18 -22.15
C VAL A 251 -17.69 49.90 -23.62
N GLU A 252 -17.19 48.79 -24.15
CA GLU A 252 -17.40 48.39 -25.54
C GLU A 252 -18.35 47.18 -25.59
N LEU A 253 -19.32 47.17 -26.49
CA LEU A 253 -20.17 45.99 -26.68
C LEU A 253 -19.31 44.81 -27.16
N PHE A 254 -19.49 43.64 -26.54
CA PHE A 254 -18.92 42.38 -27.00
C PHE A 254 -20.08 41.49 -27.51
N PRO A 255 -20.44 41.61 -28.80
CA PRO A 255 -21.61 40.90 -29.31
C PRO A 255 -21.27 39.42 -29.50
N VAL A 256 -22.11 38.54 -28.94
CA VAL A 256 -21.97 37.09 -29.09
C VAL A 256 -22.85 36.61 -30.23
N ASP A 257 -22.24 35.90 -31.18
CA ASP A 257 -22.93 35.26 -32.29
C ASP A 257 -23.99 34.26 -31.80
N ARG A 258 -25.09 34.14 -32.54
CA ARG A 258 -26.24 33.31 -32.16
C ARG A 258 -25.89 31.83 -32.08
N GLU A 259 -25.00 31.33 -32.94
CA GLU A 259 -24.66 29.90 -32.97
C GLU A 259 -23.83 29.49 -31.76
N HIS A 260 -23.13 30.44 -31.12
CA HIS A 260 -22.21 30.17 -30.03
C HIS A 260 -22.68 30.68 -28.64
N GLN A 261 -23.97 30.98 -28.49
CA GLN A 261 -24.53 31.43 -27.21
C GLN A 261 -24.55 30.34 -26.14
N THR A 262 -24.64 29.06 -26.55
CA THR A 262 -24.71 27.91 -25.63
C THR A 262 -23.35 27.33 -25.26
N HIS A 263 -22.28 27.72 -25.96
CA HIS A 263 -20.94 27.20 -25.73
C HIS A 263 -20.24 27.94 -24.58
N THR A 264 -19.73 27.17 -23.62
CA THR A 264 -19.04 27.71 -22.44
C THR A 264 -17.55 27.38 -22.50
N PHE A 265 -16.71 28.13 -21.79
CA PHE A 265 -15.28 27.82 -21.72
C PHE A 265 -15.02 26.45 -21.08
N ASP A 266 -15.92 25.97 -20.21
CA ASP A 266 -15.78 24.68 -19.53
C ASP A 266 -15.96 23.49 -20.51
N ASP A 267 -16.55 23.71 -21.71
CA ASP A 267 -16.65 22.71 -22.78
C ASP A 267 -15.26 22.21 -23.24
N TYR A 268 -14.19 22.98 -22.97
CA TYR A 268 -12.82 22.66 -23.34
C TYR A 268 -11.98 22.01 -22.23
N ALA A 269 -12.57 21.70 -21.07
CA ALA A 269 -11.84 21.14 -19.92
C ALA A 269 -11.03 19.88 -20.28
N ALA A 270 -11.61 18.97 -21.07
CA ALA A 270 -10.93 17.74 -21.49
C ALA A 270 -9.66 18.00 -22.31
N LEU A 271 -9.65 19.04 -23.17
CA LEU A 271 -8.47 19.43 -23.94
C LEU A 271 -7.36 19.98 -23.03
N LEU A 272 -7.75 20.75 -22.00
CA LEU A 272 -6.81 21.33 -21.04
C LEU A 272 -6.20 20.25 -20.12
N GLU A 273 -7.01 19.27 -19.69
CA GLU A 273 -6.55 18.13 -18.90
C GLU A 273 -5.62 17.19 -19.69
N HIS A 274 -5.90 17.02 -20.98
CA HIS A 274 -5.15 16.12 -21.86
C HIS A 274 -4.39 16.92 -22.93
N SER A 275 -3.58 17.88 -22.46
CA SER A 275 -2.84 18.79 -23.32
C SER A 275 -1.97 18.02 -24.33
N PRO A 276 -2.15 18.24 -25.65
CA PRO A 276 -1.35 17.57 -26.68
C PRO A 276 0.11 18.04 -26.72
N PHE A 277 0.43 19.10 -25.98
CA PHE A 277 1.78 19.66 -25.85
C PHE A 277 2.54 19.12 -24.64
N THR A 278 1.91 18.24 -23.85
CA THR A 278 2.51 17.64 -22.66
C THR A 278 2.70 16.15 -22.86
N LYS A 279 3.84 15.62 -22.42
CA LYS A 279 4.04 14.17 -22.41
C LYS A 279 3.10 13.57 -21.36
N PRO A 280 2.23 12.61 -21.73
CA PRO A 280 1.40 11.94 -20.74
C PRO A 280 2.29 11.29 -19.69
N ALA A 281 1.85 11.33 -18.43
CA ALA A 281 2.54 10.63 -17.35
C ALA A 281 2.68 9.15 -17.73
N PRO A 282 3.83 8.50 -17.43
CA PRO A 282 3.99 7.09 -17.70
C PRO A 282 2.91 6.30 -16.95
N LEU A 283 2.32 5.30 -17.62
CA LEU A 283 1.44 4.34 -16.96
C LEU A 283 2.24 3.61 -15.88
N ILE A 284 1.83 3.77 -14.62
CA ILE A 284 2.40 3.01 -13.50
C ILE A 284 1.64 1.69 -13.42
N ASP A 285 2.34 0.58 -13.62
CA ASP A 285 1.78 -0.77 -13.46
C ASP A 285 1.93 -1.18 -11.98
N TYR A 286 0.84 -1.05 -11.22
CA TYR A 286 0.79 -1.41 -9.81
C TYR A 286 0.64 -2.93 -9.66
N LYS A 287 1.71 -3.58 -9.16
CA LYS A 287 1.73 -5.02 -8.87
C LYS A 287 1.76 -5.24 -7.36
N PRO A 288 0.58 -5.36 -6.72
CA PRO A 288 0.52 -5.53 -5.28
C PRO A 288 1.06 -6.90 -4.85
N GLU A 289 2.01 -6.90 -3.93
CA GLU A 289 2.59 -8.10 -3.33
C GLU A 289 2.87 -7.90 -1.84
N PHE A 290 2.82 -8.97 -1.05
CA PHE A 290 3.28 -8.90 0.34
C PHE A 290 4.79 -8.69 0.37
N ALA A 291 5.25 -7.79 1.24
CA ALA A 291 6.67 -7.69 1.54
C ALA A 291 7.19 -9.03 2.10
N PRO A 292 8.48 -9.36 1.91
CA PRO A 292 9.05 -10.60 2.44
C PRO A 292 8.77 -10.77 3.94
N ILE A 293 8.25 -11.93 4.31
CA ILE A 293 7.93 -12.27 5.70
C ILE A 293 8.93 -13.34 6.17
N SER A 294 9.48 -13.17 7.36
CA SER A 294 10.32 -14.18 8.01
C SER A 294 9.45 -15.25 8.65
N ASP A 295 9.91 -16.51 8.67
CA ASP A 295 9.25 -17.61 9.37
C ASP A 295 9.57 -17.51 10.88
N PRO A 296 8.63 -17.04 11.73
CA PRO A 296 8.94 -16.79 13.14
C PRO A 296 8.78 -18.06 13.97
N VAL A 297 9.61 -18.18 15.01
CA VAL A 297 9.40 -19.13 16.10
C VAL A 297 8.69 -18.40 17.23
N VAL A 298 7.52 -18.91 17.61
CA VAL A 298 6.68 -18.35 18.67
C VAL A 298 6.69 -19.32 19.85
N MET A 299 6.79 -18.79 21.07
CA MET A 299 6.74 -19.58 22.31
C MET A 299 5.34 -19.55 22.90
N ARG A 300 4.82 -20.70 23.33
CA ARG A 300 3.51 -20.79 24.00
C ARG A 300 3.41 -19.82 25.18
N GLY A 301 2.24 -19.20 25.34
CA GLY A 301 1.96 -18.24 26.41
C GLY A 301 2.67 -16.89 26.29
N THR A 302 3.54 -16.70 25.28
CA THR A 302 4.22 -15.43 25.03
C THR A 302 3.51 -14.67 23.92
N PRO A 303 3.14 -13.39 24.12
CA PRO A 303 2.52 -12.60 23.06
C PRO A 303 3.53 -12.36 21.93
N TRP A 304 3.09 -12.61 20.69
CA TRP A 304 3.85 -12.37 19.48
C TRP A 304 3.07 -11.46 18.54
N GLU A 305 3.78 -10.52 17.92
CA GLU A 305 3.20 -9.54 17.00
C GLU A 305 4.11 -9.27 15.81
N THR A 306 3.51 -9.08 14.64
CA THR A 306 4.19 -8.60 13.44
C THR A 306 3.25 -7.72 12.62
N THR A 307 3.78 -6.96 11.67
CA THR A 307 2.96 -6.15 10.76
C THR A 307 3.19 -6.60 9.33
N LEU A 308 2.13 -7.05 8.68
CA LEU A 308 2.15 -7.39 7.27
C LEU A 308 2.00 -6.13 6.44
N THR A 309 2.79 -5.99 5.38
CA THR A 309 2.75 -4.82 4.50
C THR A 309 2.66 -5.26 3.04
N ILE A 310 1.99 -4.44 2.24
CA ILE A 310 1.86 -4.64 0.80
C ILE A 310 2.70 -3.60 0.07
N THR A 311 3.54 -4.03 -0.85
CA THR A 311 4.27 -3.17 -1.79
C THR A 311 3.56 -3.16 -3.14
N GLY A 312 3.74 -2.10 -3.94
CA GLY A 312 3.16 -2.03 -5.28
C GLY A 312 1.64 -1.86 -5.34
N TRP A 313 1.02 -1.43 -4.24
CA TRP A 313 -0.38 -1.01 -4.21
C TRP A 313 -0.54 0.39 -4.82
N ASP A 314 -1.66 0.65 -5.50
CA ASP A 314 -1.96 1.97 -6.07
C ASP A 314 -2.27 2.98 -4.93
N PRO A 315 -1.42 4.01 -4.72
CA PRO A 315 -1.62 4.97 -3.64
C PRO A 315 -2.78 5.94 -3.91
N SER A 316 -3.23 6.05 -5.17
CA SER A 316 -4.39 6.87 -5.55
C SER A 316 -5.72 6.11 -5.45
N GLY A 317 -5.65 4.78 -5.32
CA GLY A 317 -6.78 3.90 -5.08
C GLY A 317 -7.24 3.89 -3.62
N ASP A 318 -7.92 2.82 -3.22
CA ASP A 318 -8.29 2.59 -1.83
C ASP A 318 -7.18 1.87 -1.05
N THR A 319 -7.31 1.79 0.27
CA THR A 319 -6.36 1.06 1.13
C THR A 319 -6.68 -0.43 1.18
N PRO A 320 -5.67 -1.33 1.13
CA PRO A 320 -5.91 -2.76 1.26
C PRO A 320 -6.52 -3.10 2.62
N VAL A 321 -7.42 -4.07 2.63
CA VAL A 321 -8.00 -4.67 3.84
C VAL A 321 -7.39 -6.04 4.05
N PHE A 322 -6.81 -6.25 5.23
CA PHE A 322 -6.16 -7.50 5.60
C PHE A 322 -7.16 -8.46 6.26
N GLU A 323 -7.07 -9.74 5.91
CA GLU A 323 -7.94 -10.80 6.39
C GLU A 323 -7.15 -12.11 6.55
N LEU A 324 -7.43 -12.86 7.63
CA LEU A 324 -6.97 -14.23 7.82
C LEU A 324 -8.02 -15.17 7.21
N THR A 325 -7.62 -16.03 6.27
CA THR A 325 -8.59 -16.83 5.49
C THR A 325 -8.64 -18.29 5.89
N ASP A 326 -7.49 -18.96 6.03
CA ASP A 326 -7.41 -20.40 6.31
C ASP A 326 -6.29 -20.71 7.32
N ASN A 327 -6.38 -21.89 7.94
CA ASN A 327 -5.39 -22.42 8.91
C ASN A 327 -5.07 -21.48 10.08
N VAL A 328 -6.06 -20.67 10.49
CA VAL A 328 -5.91 -19.67 11.54
C VAL A 328 -5.93 -20.36 12.91
N PRO A 329 -4.84 -20.30 13.71
CA PRO A 329 -4.84 -20.80 15.07
C PRO A 329 -5.83 -20.03 15.94
N ALA A 330 -6.32 -20.65 17.00
CA ALA A 330 -7.15 -19.96 17.99
C ALA A 330 -6.41 -18.73 18.55
N GLU A 331 -7.16 -17.65 18.80
CA GLU A 331 -6.67 -16.40 19.40
C GLU A 331 -5.68 -15.62 18.52
N MET A 332 -5.52 -16.01 17.25
CA MET A 332 -4.80 -15.21 16.26
C MET A 332 -5.73 -14.18 15.62
N GLU A 333 -5.30 -12.92 15.62
CA GLU A 333 -6.08 -11.81 15.10
C GLU A 333 -5.24 -10.92 14.18
N ILE A 334 -5.84 -10.38 13.12
CA ILE A 334 -5.24 -9.37 12.27
C ILE A 334 -6.08 -8.08 12.30
N ASP A 335 -5.41 -6.94 12.45
CA ASP A 335 -6.04 -5.65 12.26
C ASP A 335 -6.26 -5.42 10.74
N PRO A 336 -7.52 -5.23 10.29
CA PRO A 336 -7.85 -5.15 8.87
C PRO A 336 -7.34 -3.87 8.19
N VAL A 337 -6.90 -2.86 8.94
CA VAL A 337 -6.42 -1.57 8.42
C VAL A 337 -4.90 -1.47 8.50
N THR A 338 -4.31 -1.88 9.63
CA THR A 338 -2.87 -1.74 9.85
C THR A 338 -2.08 -2.96 9.39
N GLY A 339 -2.72 -4.11 9.20
CA GLY A 339 -2.04 -5.37 8.90
C GLY A 339 -1.29 -5.95 10.11
N ARG A 340 -1.52 -5.40 11.32
CA ARG A 340 -0.92 -5.91 12.55
C ARG A 340 -1.53 -7.26 12.89
N LEU A 341 -0.70 -8.30 12.80
CA LEU A 341 -1.02 -9.66 13.21
C LEU A 341 -0.55 -9.85 14.64
N SER A 342 -1.43 -10.33 15.51
CA SER A 342 -1.12 -10.62 16.91
C SER A 342 -1.60 -12.01 17.29
N TRP A 343 -0.80 -12.70 18.10
CA TRP A 343 -1.13 -14.04 18.58
C TRP A 343 -0.51 -14.29 19.95
N THR A 344 -1.30 -14.84 20.87
CA THR A 344 -0.81 -15.37 22.15
C THR A 344 -1.27 -16.82 22.23
N PRO A 345 -0.41 -17.81 21.93
CA PRO A 345 -0.83 -19.21 21.88
C PRO A 345 -1.24 -19.70 23.27
N GLY A 346 -2.48 -20.20 23.38
CA GLY A 346 -3.03 -20.77 24.61
C GLY A 346 -2.56 -22.19 24.91
N ASN A 347 -2.93 -22.72 26.06
CA ASN A 347 -2.52 -24.06 26.52
C ASN A 347 -3.09 -25.21 25.66
N GLU A 348 -4.21 -24.99 24.99
CA GLU A 348 -4.85 -25.98 24.11
C GLU A 348 -4.25 -25.96 22.68
N THR A 349 -3.39 -24.99 22.37
CA THR A 349 -2.73 -24.90 21.07
C THR A 349 -1.62 -25.94 20.95
N ILE A 350 -1.62 -26.69 19.85
CA ILE A 350 -0.67 -27.78 19.61
C ILE A 350 0.65 -27.19 19.11
N SER A 351 1.78 -27.57 19.73
CA SER A 351 3.11 -27.20 19.26
C SER A 351 3.41 -27.87 17.91
N GLN A 352 3.40 -27.09 16.84
CA GLN A 352 3.67 -27.52 15.47
C GLN A 352 3.94 -26.30 14.56
N GLU A 353 4.19 -26.58 13.29
CA GLU A 353 4.18 -25.58 12.24
C GLU A 353 2.74 -25.23 11.82
N TYR A 354 2.50 -23.94 11.56
CA TYR A 354 1.22 -23.40 11.12
C TYR A 354 1.43 -22.59 9.84
N ASP A 355 0.76 -23.00 8.76
CA ASP A 355 0.72 -22.29 7.47
C ASP A 355 -0.52 -21.43 7.37
N VAL A 356 -0.46 -20.22 7.93
CA VAL A 356 -1.60 -19.30 8.01
C VAL A 356 -1.78 -18.57 6.68
N HIS A 357 -2.97 -18.68 6.09
CA HIS A 357 -3.27 -17.98 4.85
C HIS A 357 -3.78 -16.57 5.13
N VAL A 358 -3.15 -15.59 4.49
CA VAL A 358 -3.50 -14.18 4.64
C VAL A 358 -3.84 -13.58 3.29
N ARG A 359 -4.88 -12.75 3.25
CA ARG A 359 -5.30 -12.00 2.07
C ARG A 359 -5.29 -10.50 2.35
N ALA A 360 -4.87 -9.72 1.35
CA ALA A 360 -5.11 -8.28 1.29
C ALA A 360 -5.99 -7.97 0.08
N GLN A 361 -7.09 -7.25 0.26
CA GLN A 361 -8.10 -6.99 -0.78
C GLN A 361 -8.59 -5.55 -0.79
N SER A 362 -8.93 -5.02 -1.97
CA SER A 362 -9.57 -3.71 -2.12
C SER A 362 -11.04 -3.76 -1.64
N ARG A 363 -11.46 -2.70 -0.94
CA ARG A 363 -12.85 -2.45 -0.49
C ARG A 363 -13.78 -2.14 -1.64
N ILE A 364 -13.27 -1.47 -2.68
CA ILE A 364 -14.08 -1.01 -3.82
C ILE A 364 -13.99 -1.94 -5.03
N ASN A 365 -12.92 -2.73 -5.11
CA ASN A 365 -12.70 -3.71 -6.19
C ASN A 365 -12.31 -5.09 -5.64
N PRO A 366 -13.29 -5.96 -5.34
CA PRO A 366 -13.01 -7.30 -4.82
C PRO A 366 -12.12 -8.18 -5.73
N GLN A 367 -12.00 -7.86 -7.03
CA GLN A 367 -11.09 -8.60 -7.91
C GLN A 367 -9.62 -8.25 -7.67
N GLN A 368 -9.31 -7.08 -7.11
CA GLN A 368 -7.95 -6.70 -6.72
C GLN A 368 -7.64 -7.25 -5.32
N HIS A 369 -6.99 -8.41 -5.30
CA HIS A 369 -6.53 -9.05 -4.08
C HIS A 369 -5.18 -9.73 -4.30
N VAL A 370 -4.44 -9.87 -3.21
CA VAL A 370 -3.21 -10.66 -3.14
C VAL A 370 -3.30 -11.58 -1.92
N SER A 371 -2.66 -12.74 -1.99
CA SER A 371 -2.65 -13.71 -0.90
C SER A 371 -1.24 -14.26 -0.71
N THR A 372 -0.91 -14.60 0.53
CA THR A 372 0.36 -15.22 0.90
C THR A 372 0.12 -16.23 2.02
N THR A 373 1.08 -17.14 2.21
CA THR A 373 1.13 -18.05 3.35
C THR A 373 2.19 -17.54 4.31
N LEU A 374 1.83 -17.42 5.58
CA LEU A 374 2.75 -17.15 6.69
C LEU A 374 3.00 -18.47 7.42
N THR A 375 4.21 -18.98 7.32
CA THR A 375 4.64 -20.18 8.04
C THR A 375 5.24 -19.78 9.38
N LEU A 376 4.69 -20.30 10.47
CA LEU A 376 5.17 -20.03 11.84
C LEU A 376 5.29 -21.32 12.64
N THR A 377 6.32 -21.41 13.48
CA THR A 377 6.57 -22.58 14.33
C THR A 377 6.22 -22.25 15.77
N LEU A 378 5.24 -22.95 16.35
CA LEU A 378 4.95 -22.89 17.78
C LEU A 378 5.80 -23.91 18.53
N ARG A 379 6.53 -23.45 19.55
CA ARG A 379 7.28 -24.29 20.48
C ARG A 379 6.82 -24.10 21.92
N ASP A 380 7.05 -25.13 22.71
CA ASP A 380 6.92 -25.04 24.17
C ASP A 380 8.13 -24.32 24.76
N PRO A 381 7.95 -23.52 25.83
CA PRO A 381 9.05 -22.92 26.55
C PRO A 381 9.94 -24.00 27.16
N ASN A 382 11.26 -23.86 26.99
CA ASN A 382 12.24 -24.72 27.62
C ASN A 382 12.22 -24.56 29.17
N LEU A 383 12.14 -25.68 29.88
CA LEU A 383 12.10 -25.81 31.34
C LEU A 383 13.52 -26.10 31.86
N PRO A 384 13.94 -25.49 32.99
CA PRO A 384 15.27 -25.70 33.52
C PRO A 384 15.48 -27.13 34.05
N PRO A 385 16.72 -27.65 34.04
CA PRO A 385 17.07 -28.92 34.67
C PRO A 385 16.73 -28.94 36.17
N VAL A 386 16.50 -30.13 36.73
CA VAL A 386 16.16 -30.33 38.14
C VAL A 386 17.10 -31.34 38.77
N PHE A 387 17.76 -30.98 39.87
CA PHE A 387 18.64 -31.88 40.62
C PHE A 387 17.85 -32.81 41.57
N GLU A 388 18.43 -33.97 41.85
CA GLU A 388 18.02 -34.80 43.01
C GLU A 388 18.59 -34.23 44.33
N ASP A 389 17.87 -34.43 45.44
CA ASP A 389 18.23 -33.90 46.76
C ASP A 389 19.46 -34.62 47.36
N ILE A 390 20.66 -34.15 47.01
CA ILE A 390 21.93 -34.55 47.63
C ILE A 390 22.65 -33.30 48.14
N ASP A 391 22.37 -32.93 49.38
CA ASP A 391 22.89 -31.66 49.93
C ASP A 391 24.23 -31.81 50.64
N ARG A 392 24.56 -33.00 51.15
CA ARG A 392 25.74 -33.23 51.98
C ARG A 392 26.38 -34.58 51.76
N VAL A 393 27.72 -34.60 51.69
CA VAL A 393 28.52 -35.83 51.65
C VAL A 393 29.74 -35.75 52.57
N GLN A 394 30.23 -36.92 53.00
CA GLN A 394 31.41 -37.02 53.86
C GLN A 394 32.65 -37.35 53.01
N ALA A 395 33.74 -36.61 53.25
CA ALA A 395 35.07 -36.88 52.70
C ALA A 395 36.06 -37.14 53.82
N TYR A 396 37.16 -37.82 53.50
CA TYR A 396 38.23 -38.10 54.44
C TYR A 396 39.58 -37.66 53.85
N SER A 397 40.41 -37.02 54.66
CA SER A 397 41.72 -36.52 54.26
C SER A 397 42.57 -37.60 53.57
N GLY A 398 43.09 -37.32 52.37
CA GLY A 398 43.94 -38.24 51.60
C GLY A 398 43.22 -39.39 50.91
N ARG A 399 41.89 -39.51 51.02
CA ARG A 399 41.09 -40.53 50.33
C ARG A 399 40.36 -39.95 49.12
N PRO A 400 40.32 -40.66 47.97
CA PRO A 400 39.51 -40.24 46.85
C PRO A 400 38.01 -40.33 47.21
N LEU A 401 37.31 -39.23 47.01
CA LEU A 401 35.85 -39.13 46.98
C LEU A 401 35.40 -39.11 45.51
N SER A 402 34.37 -39.88 45.21
CA SER A 402 33.60 -39.76 43.97
C SER A 402 32.11 -39.84 44.32
N VAL A 403 31.35 -38.80 43.98
CA VAL A 403 29.90 -38.70 44.20
C VAL A 403 29.23 -38.24 42.93
N ARG A 404 28.16 -38.93 42.54
CA ARG A 404 27.30 -38.53 41.43
C ARG A 404 26.19 -37.62 41.94
N VAL A 405 26.00 -36.46 41.30
CA VAL A 405 24.88 -35.55 41.59
C VAL A 405 24.01 -35.43 40.35
N PRO A 406 23.02 -36.33 40.18
CA PRO A 406 22.22 -36.38 38.96
C PRO A 406 21.25 -35.21 38.88
N ALA A 407 21.09 -34.67 37.67
CA ALA A 407 19.99 -33.82 37.29
C ALA A 407 19.16 -34.48 36.18
N ILE A 408 17.88 -34.11 36.10
CA ILE A 408 16.96 -34.48 35.04
C ILE A 408 16.60 -33.25 34.21
N ASP A 409 16.43 -33.45 32.91
CA ASP A 409 15.84 -32.45 32.02
C ASP A 409 14.33 -32.76 31.87
N PRO A 410 13.41 -31.86 32.25
CA PRO A 410 11.98 -32.07 32.06
C PRO A 410 11.54 -32.20 30.60
N ASP A 411 12.28 -31.60 29.66
CA ASP A 411 11.93 -31.53 28.24
C ASP A 411 12.74 -32.51 27.37
N GLY A 412 13.83 -33.05 27.93
CA GLY A 412 14.85 -33.77 27.16
C GLY A 412 15.43 -35.01 27.84
N SER A 413 16.57 -35.44 27.31
CA SER A 413 17.35 -36.54 27.87
C SER A 413 18.33 -36.00 28.92
N PRO A 414 18.45 -36.63 30.11
CA PRO A 414 19.49 -36.28 31.07
C PRO A 414 20.93 -36.40 30.53
N GLU A 415 21.15 -37.15 29.45
CA GLU A 415 22.46 -37.31 28.80
C GLU A 415 22.91 -36.07 28.02
N GLU A 416 22.00 -35.13 27.75
CA GLU A 416 22.27 -33.89 27.03
C GLU A 416 22.60 -32.71 27.98
N LEU A 417 22.51 -32.95 29.29
CA LEU A 417 22.89 -31.98 30.31
C LEU A 417 24.42 -31.84 30.38
N THR A 418 24.88 -30.60 30.51
CA THR A 418 26.28 -30.28 30.80
C THR A 418 26.41 -29.80 32.24
N TYR A 419 27.34 -30.41 32.99
CA TYR A 419 27.62 -30.08 34.38
C TYR A 419 28.88 -29.24 34.51
N SER A 420 28.86 -28.28 35.44
CA SER A 420 30.03 -27.47 35.77
C SER A 420 30.07 -27.14 37.25
N LEU A 421 31.26 -26.81 37.75
CA LEU A 421 31.43 -26.28 39.10
C LEU A 421 31.62 -24.77 39.01
N THR A 422 30.90 -24.04 39.86
CA THR A 422 30.97 -22.59 39.95
C THR A 422 31.31 -22.14 41.38
N GLY A 423 31.94 -20.97 41.53
CA GLY A 423 32.31 -20.41 42.84
C GLY A 423 33.75 -20.72 43.28
N GLU A 424 34.02 -20.53 44.58
CA GLU A 424 35.32 -20.82 45.21
C GLU A 424 35.42 -22.32 45.51
N LEU A 425 36.23 -23.03 44.73
CA LEU A 425 36.36 -24.48 44.82
C LEU A 425 37.59 -24.88 45.64
N PRO A 426 37.49 -25.92 46.51
CA PRO A 426 38.67 -26.51 47.13
C PRO A 426 39.65 -27.03 46.08
N GLU A 427 40.95 -26.97 46.38
CA GLU A 427 41.97 -27.44 45.46
C GLU A 427 41.78 -28.94 45.13
N GLY A 428 41.81 -29.26 43.83
CA GLY A 428 41.69 -30.63 43.32
C GLY A 428 40.27 -31.17 43.20
N VAL A 429 39.22 -30.38 43.45
CA VAL A 429 37.84 -30.76 43.13
C VAL A 429 37.60 -30.61 41.63
N THR A 430 37.04 -31.64 41.01
CA THR A 430 36.66 -31.66 39.60
C THR A 430 35.27 -32.27 39.42
N ILE A 431 34.57 -31.94 38.34
CA ILE A 431 33.33 -32.61 37.94
C ILE A 431 33.49 -33.14 36.52
N ASP A 432 32.94 -34.33 36.25
CA ASP A 432 32.74 -34.78 34.87
C ASP A 432 31.54 -34.04 34.26
N ALA A 433 31.80 -33.36 33.14
CA ALA A 433 30.82 -32.49 32.51
C ALA A 433 29.60 -33.21 31.92
N HIS A 434 29.63 -34.54 31.76
CA HIS A 434 28.52 -35.31 31.18
C HIS A 434 27.83 -36.23 32.19
N THR A 435 28.58 -36.77 33.16
CA THR A 435 28.00 -37.69 34.16
C THR A 435 27.53 -37.01 35.44
N GLY A 436 28.03 -35.80 35.72
CA GLY A 436 27.81 -35.10 36.99
C GLY A 436 28.60 -35.71 38.15
N ASP A 437 29.64 -36.51 37.87
CA ASP A 437 30.48 -37.14 38.89
C ASP A 437 31.49 -36.14 39.45
N VAL A 438 31.27 -35.69 40.69
CA VAL A 438 32.23 -34.89 41.44
C VAL A 438 33.32 -35.80 41.99
N SER A 439 34.57 -35.49 41.66
CA SER A 439 35.76 -36.19 42.14
C SER A 439 36.66 -35.26 42.93
N TRP A 440 37.15 -35.73 44.07
CA TRP A 440 38.05 -34.96 44.92
C TRP A 440 38.97 -35.87 45.72
N THR A 441 40.26 -35.53 45.81
CA THR A 441 41.18 -36.16 46.77
C THR A 441 41.74 -35.06 47.67
N PRO A 442 41.12 -34.83 48.85
CA PRO A 442 41.55 -33.77 49.75
C PRO A 442 43.00 -33.99 50.20
N ALA A 443 43.84 -32.96 50.09
CA ALA A 443 45.20 -33.02 50.60
C ALA A 443 45.22 -33.19 52.12
N LEU A 444 46.22 -33.88 52.66
CA LEU A 444 46.39 -34.06 54.11
C LEU A 444 46.64 -32.73 54.86
N SER A 445 46.98 -31.66 54.15
CA SER A 445 47.21 -30.33 54.70
C SER A 445 45.95 -29.46 54.76
N LEU A 446 44.82 -29.93 54.23
CA LEU A 446 43.58 -29.16 54.21
C LEU A 446 42.94 -29.13 55.62
N GLU A 447 42.35 -28.01 55.99
CA GLU A 447 41.62 -27.89 57.25
C GLU A 447 40.37 -28.78 57.25
N LEU A 448 40.02 -29.35 58.40
CA LEU A 448 38.80 -30.14 58.53
C LEU A 448 37.60 -29.20 58.63
N GLY A 449 36.47 -29.58 58.03
CA GLY A 449 35.27 -28.75 58.02
C GLY A 449 34.42 -28.90 56.76
N ASP A 450 33.48 -27.97 56.60
CA ASP A 450 32.54 -27.97 55.48
C ASP A 450 33.09 -27.19 54.28
N TYR A 451 33.05 -27.82 53.12
CA TYR A 451 33.42 -27.27 51.83
C TYR A 451 32.18 -27.21 50.92
N PRO A 452 31.50 -26.06 50.83
CA PRO A 452 30.39 -25.87 49.92
C PRO A 452 30.91 -25.78 48.47
N ILE A 453 30.30 -26.53 47.56
CA ILE A 453 30.53 -26.42 46.12
C ILE A 453 29.19 -26.22 45.41
N THR A 454 29.16 -25.33 44.43
CA THR A 454 27.99 -25.12 43.59
C THR A 454 28.15 -25.90 42.30
N ILE A 455 27.17 -26.75 42.01
CA ILE A 455 27.09 -27.53 40.78
C ILE A 455 26.01 -26.89 39.91
N THR A 456 26.36 -26.53 38.69
CA THR A 456 25.41 -25.99 37.71
C THR A 456 25.16 -27.05 36.65
N ALA A 457 23.89 -27.43 36.46
CA ALA A 457 23.45 -28.26 35.34
C ALA A 457 22.76 -27.37 34.30
N THR A 458 23.15 -27.52 33.05
CA THR A 458 22.67 -26.73 31.94
C THR A 458 22.17 -27.63 30.82
N ASP A 459 20.96 -27.39 30.31
CA ASP A 459 20.40 -28.13 29.18
C ASP A 459 21.00 -27.71 27.83
N ASN A 460 20.49 -28.27 26.75
CA ASN A 460 20.82 -27.90 25.37
C ASN A 460 19.63 -27.23 24.63
N GLY A 461 18.63 -26.76 25.39
CA GLY A 461 17.43 -26.15 24.86
C GLY A 461 17.68 -24.76 24.27
N GLU A 462 16.65 -24.19 23.62
CA GLU A 462 16.71 -22.87 23.00
C GLU A 462 15.52 -22.02 23.50
N PRO A 463 15.75 -21.01 24.37
CA PRO A 463 17.03 -20.65 24.98
C PRO A 463 17.47 -21.68 26.02
N GLN A 464 18.78 -21.79 26.19
CA GLN A 464 19.40 -22.66 27.16
C GLN A 464 19.00 -22.25 28.58
N GLN A 465 18.67 -23.22 29.44
CA GLN A 465 18.37 -22.99 30.85
C GLN A 465 19.37 -23.73 31.75
N SER A 466 19.55 -23.18 32.95
CA SER A 466 20.46 -23.72 33.97
C SER A 466 19.81 -23.72 35.35
N THR A 467 20.22 -24.67 36.18
CA THR A 467 19.90 -24.72 37.61
C THR A 467 21.18 -24.90 38.40
N ASP A 468 21.26 -24.25 39.56
CA ASP A 468 22.35 -24.39 40.51
C ASP A 468 21.93 -25.27 41.69
N HIS A 469 22.84 -26.13 42.15
CA HIS A 469 22.67 -26.97 43.34
C HIS A 469 23.87 -26.85 44.26
N LEU A 470 23.62 -26.68 45.56
CA LEU A 470 24.66 -26.53 46.57
C LEU A 470 24.93 -27.89 47.22
N LEU A 471 26.11 -28.46 46.98
CA LEU A 471 26.60 -29.65 47.67
C LEU A 471 27.62 -29.25 48.74
N THR A 472 27.39 -29.62 50.00
CA THR A 472 28.37 -29.43 51.08
C THR A 472 29.17 -30.71 51.32
N ILE A 473 30.48 -30.66 51.09
CA ILE A 473 31.38 -31.77 51.41
C ILE A 473 31.99 -31.54 52.80
N THR A 474 31.64 -32.38 53.78
CA THR A 474 32.25 -32.34 55.11
C THR A 474 33.54 -33.17 55.11
N LEU A 475 34.68 -32.52 55.22
CA LEU A 475 35.99 -33.16 55.32
C LEU A 475 36.32 -33.52 56.77
N ASN A 476 36.55 -34.81 57.02
CA ASN A 476 36.97 -35.35 58.30
C ASN A 476 38.37 -35.96 58.24
N GLU A 477 38.98 -36.14 59.42
CA GLU A 477 40.20 -36.93 59.55
C GLU A 477 39.90 -38.41 59.32
N ASP A 478 40.78 -39.13 58.62
CA ASP A 478 40.67 -40.59 58.52
C ASP A 478 41.26 -41.31 59.73
N ALA A 479 40.53 -41.33 60.85
CA ALA A 479 40.94 -42.02 62.07
C ALA A 479 41.22 -43.52 61.88
N ALA A 480 40.56 -44.18 60.92
CA ALA A 480 40.78 -45.61 60.63
C ALA A 480 42.19 -45.89 60.08
N LEU A 481 42.81 -44.94 59.38
CA LEU A 481 44.20 -45.06 58.91
C LEU A 481 45.18 -45.12 60.10
N HIS A 482 44.83 -44.44 61.19
CA HIS A 482 45.68 -44.28 62.36
C HIS A 482 45.31 -45.21 63.53
N THR A 483 44.22 -45.96 63.42
CA THR A 483 43.74 -46.90 64.46
C THR A 483 44.26 -48.31 64.18
N TYR A 484 45.19 -48.78 65.02
CA TYR A 484 45.89 -50.06 64.86
C TYR A 484 45.43 -51.08 65.89
N PHE A 485 45.32 -52.35 65.49
CA PHE A 485 45.28 -53.45 66.46
C PHE A 485 46.68 -53.66 67.04
N VAL A 486 46.88 -53.31 68.31
CA VAL A 486 48.22 -53.29 68.94
C VAL A 486 48.41 -54.34 70.02
N GLY A 487 47.34 -55.00 70.48
CA GLY A 487 47.49 -56.02 71.50
C GLY A 487 46.22 -56.79 71.79
N TYR A 488 46.42 -58.06 72.13
CA TYR A 488 45.41 -58.97 72.63
C TYR A 488 45.63 -59.19 74.13
N PHE A 489 44.54 -59.23 74.89
CA PHE A 489 44.57 -59.69 76.27
C PHE A 489 43.37 -60.58 76.54
N SER A 490 43.50 -61.52 77.47
CA SER A 490 42.35 -62.29 77.96
C SER A 490 42.42 -62.38 79.47
N GLU A 491 41.38 -61.85 80.11
CA GLU A 491 41.13 -61.97 81.54
C GLU A 491 39.93 -62.90 81.72
N ASP A 492 40.05 -63.92 82.57
CA ASP A 492 38.99 -64.89 82.87
C ASP A 492 38.33 -65.55 81.63
N GLY A 493 39.09 -65.72 80.55
CA GLY A 493 38.63 -66.38 79.31
C GLY A 493 37.78 -65.49 78.39
N GLN A 494 37.63 -64.20 78.70
CA GLN A 494 37.03 -63.21 77.80
C GLN A 494 38.15 -62.54 76.98
N PRO A 495 38.16 -62.65 75.65
CA PRO A 495 39.18 -62.00 74.84
C PRO A 495 38.87 -60.52 74.64
N GLU A 496 39.88 -59.66 74.76
CA GLU A 496 39.79 -58.22 74.50
C GLU A 496 40.86 -57.80 73.49
N ALA A 497 40.49 -56.91 72.57
CA ALA A 497 41.39 -56.30 71.60
C ALA A 497 41.71 -54.85 71.96
N PHE A 498 42.97 -54.47 71.87
CA PHE A 498 43.40 -53.08 71.99
C PHE A 498 43.59 -52.47 70.61
N LEU A 499 42.68 -51.55 70.29
CA LEU A 499 42.79 -50.64 69.16
C LEU A 499 43.43 -49.34 69.67
N TYR A 500 44.48 -48.89 69.00
CA TYR A 500 45.20 -47.68 69.38
C TYR A 500 45.23 -46.71 68.21
N ASN A 501 44.61 -45.54 68.39
CA ASN A 501 44.69 -44.44 67.46
C ASN A 501 46.00 -43.68 67.71
N ARG A 502 46.94 -43.81 66.77
CA ARG A 502 48.25 -43.16 66.86
C ARG A 502 48.21 -41.65 66.63
N ALA A 503 47.16 -41.13 65.99
CA ALA A 503 47.02 -39.69 65.76
C ALA A 503 46.54 -38.97 67.02
N THR A 504 45.53 -39.52 67.71
CA THR A 504 44.96 -38.94 68.94
C THR A 504 45.62 -39.44 70.23
N ASN A 505 46.45 -40.50 70.14
CA ASN A 505 46.97 -41.26 71.28
C ASN A 505 45.88 -41.88 72.17
N GLU A 506 44.72 -42.18 71.59
CA GLU A 506 43.60 -42.81 72.29
C GLU A 506 43.62 -44.33 72.12
N ARG A 507 43.20 -45.03 73.18
CA ARG A 507 43.08 -46.49 73.18
C ARG A 507 41.62 -46.88 73.39
N THR A 508 41.13 -47.72 72.50
CA THR A 508 39.83 -48.36 72.57
C THR A 508 40.01 -49.84 72.88
N ILE A 509 39.26 -50.34 73.86
CA ILE A 509 39.17 -51.77 74.14
C ILE A 509 37.92 -52.27 73.44
N ALA A 510 38.06 -53.28 72.58
CA ALA A 510 36.95 -53.87 71.85
C ALA A 510 36.74 -55.32 72.29
N ARG A 511 35.48 -55.72 72.48
CA ARG A 511 35.08 -57.07 72.92
C ARG A 511 34.23 -57.78 71.86
N PRO A 512 34.18 -59.13 71.85
CA PRO A 512 33.26 -59.85 70.97
C PRO A 512 31.80 -59.40 71.18
N GLY A 513 31.09 -59.16 70.08
CA GLY A 513 29.73 -58.64 70.03
C GLY A 513 29.61 -57.11 70.16
N GLU A 514 30.72 -56.37 70.34
CA GLU A 514 30.71 -54.91 70.40
C GLU A 514 30.79 -54.30 68.99
N GLN A 515 30.09 -53.18 68.80
CA GLN A 515 30.20 -52.37 67.58
C GLN A 515 31.25 -51.27 67.76
N ILE A 516 32.13 -51.15 66.78
CA ILE A 516 33.09 -50.06 66.66
C ILE A 516 32.71 -49.18 65.47
N VAL A 517 32.78 -47.87 65.66
CA VAL A 517 32.58 -46.87 64.60
C VAL A 517 33.82 -46.00 64.53
N VAL A 518 34.58 -46.10 63.43
CA VAL A 518 35.79 -45.31 63.20
C VAL A 518 35.79 -44.83 61.75
N SER A 519 35.72 -43.52 61.52
CA SER A 519 35.49 -42.94 60.18
C SER A 519 34.19 -43.50 59.57
N ASP A 520 34.26 -44.09 58.38
CA ASP A 520 33.18 -44.78 57.66
C ASP A 520 33.13 -46.30 57.95
N ILE A 521 33.94 -46.80 58.89
CA ILE A 521 33.95 -48.21 59.28
C ILE A 521 33.03 -48.40 60.48
N GLU A 522 31.86 -48.96 60.22
CA GLU A 522 30.95 -49.52 61.24
C GLU A 522 31.11 -51.03 61.24
N ALA A 523 31.73 -51.58 62.29
CA ALA A 523 32.05 -53.01 62.36
C ALA A 523 31.61 -53.62 63.69
N GLU A 524 31.04 -54.82 63.65
CA GLU A 524 30.83 -55.65 64.83
C GLU A 524 32.02 -56.60 65.01
N ILE A 525 32.53 -56.71 66.23
CA ILE A 525 33.66 -57.60 66.54
C ILE A 525 33.15 -59.03 66.72
N SER A 526 33.47 -59.92 65.79
CA SER A 526 32.93 -61.28 65.76
C SER A 526 33.77 -62.24 66.60
N GLU A 527 35.09 -62.19 66.44
CA GLU A 527 36.03 -63.04 67.18
C GLU A 527 37.35 -62.30 67.42
N ILE A 528 38.02 -62.56 68.53
CA ILE A 528 39.31 -61.96 68.86
C ILE A 528 40.30 -63.07 69.20
N SER A 529 41.42 -63.12 68.48
CA SER A 529 42.52 -64.05 68.66
C SER A 529 43.84 -63.32 68.98
N SER A 530 44.86 -64.07 69.40
CA SER A 530 46.15 -63.50 69.83
C SER A 530 46.91 -62.71 68.76
N ASN A 531 46.57 -62.91 67.48
CA ASN A 531 47.26 -62.31 66.33
C ASN A 531 46.32 -61.65 65.32
N GLN A 532 45.00 -61.70 65.51
CA GLN A 532 44.02 -61.07 64.62
C GLN A 532 42.68 -60.83 65.32
N ILE A 533 41.92 -59.85 64.82
CA ILE A 533 40.51 -59.64 65.15
C ILE A 533 39.68 -60.00 63.91
N GLU A 534 38.64 -60.79 64.04
CA GLU A 534 37.59 -60.92 63.02
C GLU A 534 36.45 -59.94 63.32
N LEU A 535 36.04 -59.20 62.30
CA LEU A 535 35.02 -58.16 62.39
C LEU A 535 34.10 -58.20 61.17
N THR A 536 32.82 -57.99 61.40
CA THR A 536 31.79 -57.98 60.38
C THR A 536 31.41 -56.54 60.05
N ILE A 537 31.60 -56.14 58.79
CA ILE A 537 31.17 -54.85 58.24
C ILE A 537 30.05 -55.14 57.26
N GLY A 538 28.84 -54.66 57.56
CA GLY A 538 27.63 -55.04 56.82
C GLY A 538 27.42 -56.56 56.84
N SER A 539 27.48 -57.20 55.66
CA SER A 539 27.30 -58.65 55.52
C SER A 539 28.61 -59.43 55.31
N ARG A 540 29.78 -58.79 55.43
CA ARG A 540 31.08 -59.38 55.12
C ARG A 540 31.97 -59.43 56.35
N THR A 541 32.70 -60.53 56.51
CA THR A 541 33.67 -60.70 57.59
C THR A 541 35.07 -60.39 57.08
N PHE A 542 35.80 -59.62 57.87
CA PHE A 542 37.17 -59.23 57.66
C PHE A 542 38.01 -59.63 58.86
N ARG A 543 39.31 -59.85 58.64
CA ARG A 543 40.31 -60.02 59.68
C ARG A 543 41.26 -58.83 59.68
N LEU A 544 41.58 -58.36 60.87
CA LEU A 544 42.60 -57.36 61.14
C LEU A 544 43.79 -58.03 61.82
N PRO A 545 44.91 -58.25 61.13
CA PRO A 545 46.13 -58.78 61.74
C PRO A 545 46.70 -57.82 62.80
N LEU A 546 47.36 -58.38 63.81
CA LEU A 546 48.09 -57.60 64.80
C LEU A 546 49.17 -56.74 64.12
N GLY A 547 49.18 -55.45 64.47
CA GLY A 547 50.10 -54.45 63.91
C GLY A 547 49.56 -53.72 62.68
N ASN A 548 48.37 -54.08 62.18
CA ASN A 548 47.73 -53.43 61.04
C ASN A 548 46.70 -52.37 61.49
N SER A 549 46.43 -51.38 60.63
CA SER A 549 45.35 -50.41 60.84
C SER A 549 44.00 -50.90 60.35
N LEU A 550 42.90 -50.26 60.80
CA LEU A 550 41.55 -50.56 60.31
C LEU A 550 41.39 -50.36 58.79
N ARG A 551 42.31 -49.67 58.11
CA ARG A 551 42.36 -49.59 56.63
C ARG A 551 43.04 -50.77 55.95
N GLN A 552 43.71 -51.64 56.72
CA GLN A 552 44.44 -52.81 56.24
C GLN A 552 43.72 -54.13 56.57
N LEU A 553 42.38 -54.07 56.62
CA LEU A 553 41.50 -55.22 56.78
C LEU A 553 41.61 -56.19 55.61
N LEU A 554 41.60 -57.49 55.91
CA LEU A 554 41.67 -58.56 54.91
C LEU A 554 40.34 -59.32 54.93
N PRO A 555 39.67 -59.58 53.79
CA PRO A 555 38.44 -60.36 53.78
C PRO A 555 38.68 -61.80 54.25
N VAL A 556 37.72 -62.36 55.00
CA VAL A 556 37.73 -63.76 55.45
C VAL A 556 36.78 -64.55 54.54
N GLY A 557 37.37 -65.23 53.55
CA GLY A 557 36.65 -66.08 52.60
C GLY A 557 36.31 -65.43 51.26
N GLU A 558 37.24 -65.54 50.29
CA GLU A 558 36.90 -65.68 48.87
C GLU A 558 38.00 -66.56 48.24
N ALA A 559 37.61 -67.68 47.62
CA ALA A 559 38.53 -68.55 46.90
C ALA A 559 39.10 -67.81 45.68
N ILE A 560 40.40 -67.96 45.44
CA ILE A 560 41.04 -67.55 44.18
C ILE A 560 40.30 -68.25 43.04
N ALA A 561 39.59 -67.51 42.19
CA ALA A 561 39.09 -68.03 40.93
C ALA A 561 40.30 -68.40 40.04
N PRO A 562 40.36 -69.61 39.46
CA PRO A 562 41.44 -69.96 38.53
C PRO A 562 41.30 -69.13 37.25
N ALA A 563 42.43 -68.63 36.75
CA ALA A 563 42.53 -67.96 35.46
C ALA A 563 41.87 -68.80 34.35
N SER A 564 40.92 -68.21 33.62
CA SER A 564 40.41 -68.81 32.39
C SER A 564 41.50 -68.83 31.32
N PRO A 565 41.60 -69.91 30.53
CA PRO A 565 42.64 -70.06 29.53
C PRO A 565 42.40 -69.12 28.34
N THR A 566 43.50 -68.62 27.80
CA THR A 566 43.61 -67.99 26.48
C THR A 566 42.87 -68.80 25.42
N ALA A 567 41.97 -68.15 24.68
CA ALA A 567 41.48 -68.63 23.39
C ALA A 567 42.52 -68.27 22.32
N GLU A 568 42.89 -69.26 21.50
CA GLU A 568 43.63 -69.10 20.24
C GLU A 568 42.87 -68.26 19.21
#